data_AF-A0A267T4Q9-F1
#
_entry.id   AF-A0A267T4Q9-F1
#
_cell.length_a   1.000
_cell.length_b   1.000
_cell.length_c   1.000
_cell.angle_alpha   90.00
_cell.angle_beta   90.00
_cell.angle_gamma   90.00
#
_symmetry.space_group_name_H-M   'P 1'
#
loop_
_entity.id
_entity.type
_entity.pdbx_description
1 polymer ?
#
loop_
_entity_poly.entity_id
_entity_poly.type
_entity_poly.pdbx_seq_one_letter_code
_entity_poly.pdbx_strand_id
1 'polypeptide(L)' 'MEKIQVIKEFFKYRLKYRPFDVGCQPHGFICHVELDKKQTGFFGELTYTRQLSEEEIRKYELFPV' A
#
# COMPACT_ATOMS: atom_id res chain seq x y z
N MET A 1 -2.04 33.72 8.85
CA MET A 1 -2.68 32.46 8.43
C MET A 1 -1.69 31.34 8.65
N GLU A 2 -1.78 30.65 9.79
CA GLU A 2 -0.96 29.47 10.06
C GLU A 2 -1.31 28.36 9.07
N LYS A 3 -0.33 27.92 8.29
CA LYS A 3 -0.46 26.73 7.44
C LYS A 3 -0.43 25.52 8.36
N ILE A 4 -1.60 24.96 8.68
CA ILE A 4 -1.70 23.66 9.34
C ILE A 4 -1.17 22.63 8.34
N GLN A 5 0.10 22.26 8.48
CA GLN A 5 0.70 21.19 7.71
C GLN A 5 0.23 19.88 8.34
N VAL A 6 -0.91 19.37 7.87
CA VAL A 6 -1.41 18.06 8.28
C VAL A 6 -0.42 17.02 7.74
N ILE A 7 0.47 16.54 8.60
CA ILE A 7 1.31 15.38 8.32
C ILE A 7 0.35 14.19 8.29
N LYS A 8 -0.20 13.86 7.12
CA LYS A 8 -0.90 12.60 6.94
C LYS A 8 0.16 11.50 6.95
N GLU A 9 0.17 10.69 8.00
CA GLU A 9 0.94 9.45 8.01
C GLU A 9 0.34 8.52 6.96
N PHE A 10 1.19 8.07 6.05
CA PHE A 10 0.82 7.12 5.01
C PHE A 10 1.48 5.78 5.29
N PHE A 11 0.72 4.71 5.07
CA PHE A 11 1.15 3.34 5.36
C PHE A 11 1.43 2.63 4.04
N LYS A 12 2.60 2.02 3.94
CA LYS A 12 3.10 1.41 2.71
C LYS A 12 3.18 -0.09 2.85
N TYR A 13 2.77 -0.76 1.79
CA TYR A 13 2.80 -2.21 1.70
C TYR A 13 3.26 -2.64 0.30
N ARG A 14 3.98 -3.74 0.20
CA ARG A 14 4.46 -4.29 -1.07
C ARG A 14 3.64 -5.49 -1.51
N LEU A 15 3.48 -5.60 -2.82
CA LEU A 15 2.73 -6.66 -3.50
C LEU A 15 3.69 -7.71 -4.07
N LYS A 16 3.65 -8.94 -3.54
CA LYS A 16 4.53 -10.03 -4.00
C LYS A 16 3.96 -10.81 -5.19
N TYR A 17 2.64 -10.84 -5.35
CA TYR A 17 1.94 -11.57 -6.41
C TYR A 17 0.99 -10.65 -7.19
N ARG A 18 0.84 -10.83 -8.50
CA ARG A 18 -0.26 -10.23 -9.27
C ARG A 18 -1.47 -11.17 -9.16
N PRO A 19 -2.65 -10.68 -8.75
CA PRO A 19 -3.30 -9.54 -9.41
C PRO A 19 -3.56 -8.35 -8.48
N PHE A 20 -3.24 -7.14 -8.98
CA PHE A 20 -3.72 -5.88 -8.42
C PHE A 20 -4.90 -5.41 -9.27
N ASP A 21 -6.05 -5.16 -8.65
CA ASP A 21 -7.19 -4.53 -9.30
C ASP A 21 -7.83 -3.49 -8.38
N VAL A 22 -8.25 -2.36 -8.94
CA VAL A 22 -8.80 -1.24 -8.19
C VAL A 22 -10.17 -1.64 -7.65
N GLY A 23 -10.33 -1.68 -6.33
CA GLY A 23 -11.55 -2.15 -5.65
C GLY A 23 -11.42 -3.56 -5.04
N CYS A 24 -10.37 -4.30 -5.39
CA CYS A 24 -10.03 -5.58 -4.75
C CYS A 24 -9.05 -5.38 -3.59
N GLN A 25 -9.18 -4.30 -2.81
CA GLN A 25 -8.26 -3.93 -1.74
C GLN A 25 -9.01 -3.35 -0.53
N PRO A 26 -8.38 -3.31 0.66
CA PRO A 26 -8.92 -2.63 1.82
C PRO A 26 -9.26 -1.17 1.56
N HIS A 27 -10.22 -0.63 2.31
CA HIS A 27 -10.53 0.79 2.26
C HIS A 27 -9.33 1.66 2.67
N GLY A 28 -9.20 2.83 2.05
CA GLY A 28 -8.13 3.80 2.33
C GLY A 28 -6.95 3.71 1.37
N PHE A 29 -7.05 2.92 0.29
CA PHE A 29 -6.06 2.89 -0.79
C PHE A 29 -5.95 4.26 -1.48
N ILE A 30 -4.71 4.72 -1.72
CA ILE A 30 -4.41 6.00 -2.34
C ILE A 30 -3.75 5.82 -3.69
N CYS A 31 -2.65 5.07 -3.71
CA CYS A 31 -1.84 4.92 -4.92
C CYS A 31 -1.13 3.58 -4.96
N HIS A 32 -0.87 3.14 -6.19
CA HIS A 32 -0.05 1.99 -6.52
C HIS A 32 1.09 2.48 -7.42
N VAL A 33 2.30 2.10 -7.07
CA VAL A 33 3.51 2.33 -7.86
C VAL A 33 4.07 0.98 -8.27
N GLU A 34 4.23 0.75 -9.57
CA GLU A 34 4.89 -0.46 -10.05
C GLU A 34 6.37 -0.43 -9.63
N LEU A 35 6.86 -1.57 -9.15
CA LEU A 35 8.26 -1.75 -8.77
C LEU A 35 8.96 -2.66 -9.78
N ASP A 36 10.26 -2.46 -9.95
CA ASP A 36 11.09 -3.44 -10.67
C ASP A 36 11.23 -4.69 -9.80
N LYS A 37 10.50 -5.74 -10.16
CA LYS A 37 10.55 -7.03 -9.48
C LYS A 37 11.94 -7.66 -9.49
N LYS A 38 12.75 -7.44 -10.54
CA LYS A 38 14.10 -8.02 -10.60
C LYS A 38 15.02 -7.41 -9.55
N GLN A 39 14.78 -6.15 -9.18
CA GLN A 39 15.58 -5.44 -8.18
C GLN A 39 15.02 -5.59 -6.77
N THR A 40 13.70 -5.49 -6.63
CA THR A 40 13.04 -5.38 -5.31
C THR A 40 12.43 -6.69 -4.81
N GLY A 41 12.18 -7.66 -5.71
CA GLY A 41 11.41 -8.86 -5.40
C GLY A 41 9.89 -8.67 -5.37
N PHE A 42 9.39 -7.45 -5.56
CA PHE A 42 7.97 -7.10 -5.50
C PHE A 42 7.48 -6.50 -6.82
N PHE A 43 6.20 -6.65 -7.11
CA PHE A 43 5.58 -6.09 -8.31
C PHE A 43 5.14 -4.64 -8.14
N GLY A 44 4.89 -4.23 -6.90
CA GLY A 44 4.39 -2.88 -6.63
C GLY A 44 4.42 -2.51 -5.16
N GLU A 45 4.32 -1.22 -4.90
CA GLU A 45 4.10 -0.61 -3.58
C GLU A 45 2.73 0.06 -3.57
N LEU A 46 1.97 -0.19 -2.51
CA LEU A 46 0.64 0.32 -2.26
C LEU A 46 0.70 1.27 -1.07
N THR A 47 0.06 2.43 -1.22
CA THR A 47 -0.02 3.44 -0.16
C THR A 47 -1.45 3.58 0.35
N TYR A 48 -1.60 3.61 1.67
CA TYR A 48 -2.88 3.73 2.37
C TYR A 48 -2.91 4.93 3.32
N THR A 49 -4.11 5.49 3.53
CA THR A 49 -4.36 6.55 4.54
C THR A 49 -4.43 6.02 5.96
N ARG A 50 -4.36 4.70 6.15
CA ARG A 50 -4.45 4.03 7.45
C ARG A 50 -3.61 2.77 7.46
N GLN A 51 -3.27 2.32 8.67
CA GLN A 51 -2.71 1.00 8.87
C GLN A 51 -3.75 -0.07 8.53
N LEU A 52 -3.32 -1.09 7.81
CA LEU A 52 -4.10 -2.30 7.55
C LEU A 52 -4.01 -3.24 8.74
N SER A 53 -5.11 -3.95 9.02
CA SER A 53 -5.11 -5.02 10.01
C SER A 53 -4.28 -6.22 9.52
N GLU A 54 -3.84 -7.08 10.44
CA GLU A 54 -3.13 -8.31 10.09
C GLU A 54 -3.98 -9.22 9.18
N GLU A 55 -5.30 -9.26 9.40
CA GLU A 55 -6.22 -10.01 8.54
C GLU A 55 -6.23 -9.47 7.11
N GLU A 56 -6.28 -8.14 6.95
CA GLU A 56 -6.22 -7.49 5.65
C GLU A 56 -4.88 -7.77 4.96
N ILE A 57 -3.76 -7.61 5.68
CA ILE A 57 -2.42 -7.88 5.16
C ILE A 57 -2.33 -9.32 4.66
N ARG A 58 -2.83 -10.29 5.44
CA ARG A 58 -2.82 -11.71 5.07
C ARG A 58 -3.74 -12.00 3.88
N LYS A 59 -4.97 -11.47 3.90
CA LYS A 59 -5.98 -11.69 2.85
C LYS A 59 -5.50 -11.18 1.49
N TYR A 60 -4.80 -10.06 1.48
CA TYR A 60 -4.30 -9.42 0.27
C TYR A 60 -2.82 -9.72 -0.01
N GLU A 61 -2.22 -10.65 0.74
CA GLU A 61 -0.82 -11.09 0.60
C GLU A 61 0.18 -9.92 0.53
N LEU A 62 -0.03 -8.93 1.41
CA LEU A 62 0.74 -7.70 1.47
C LEU A 62 1.91 -7.81 2.45
N PHE A 63 2.94 -7.00 2.20
CA PHE A 63 4.15 -6.97 3.03
C PHE A 63 4.41 -5.56 3.53
N PRO A 64 4.36 -5.28 4.84
CA PRO A 64 4.68 -3.97 5.40
C PRO A 64 6.09 -3.51 4.99
N VAL A 65 6.26 -2.21 4.76
CA VAL A 65 7.56 -1.57 4.42
C VAL A 65 8.20 -0.96 5.66
#